data_AF-A0A9E6DE41-F1
#
_entry.id   AF-A0A9E6DE41-F1
#
_cell.length_a   1.000
_cell.length_b   1.000
_cell.length_c   1.000
_cell.angle_alpha   90.00
_cell.angle_beta   90.00
_cell.angle_gamma   90.00
#
_symmetry.space_group_name_H-M   'P 1'
#
loop_
_entity.id
_entity.type
_entity.pdbx_description
1 polymer ?
#
loop_
_entity_poly.entity_id
_entity_poly.type
_entity_poly.pdbx_seq_one_letter_code
_entity_poly.pdbx_strand_id
1 'polypeptide(L)'
;MSFKKALAILSLIGVTACSPADLYSGEGSGEKIAADTPLVVADGQGPTLMNQVSVGQPELVSAQLPAVFETVDADPNCRMPRPSRAAKVAYVYTYGGGVKTPLQYIADGADADKIAARMAMTKEIAKQVSREGGFIEGAIAREFAGFAKGNSVEWATRVDVLVTETEAPVFLVLTSYNAILWNIQLAPGAQIDGIVVSAYEGGAIANGTTARRTGFMGFDGSPNRSCRLDGRGKPVPSEVRIAGAKELNPAFDPSGYKERWDAEYREAQKFFAVDLRQKIGKAPTWLLNDARGGSFQAVLVGPVPSEPFAQQPVTRLQIPSYVAPYWGTRKGAFKYFGLES
;
A
#
# COMPACT_ATOMS: atom_id res chain seq x y z
N MET A 1 15.01 -5.36 32.08
CA MET A 1 15.41 -4.40 31.02
C MET A 1 15.33 -3.01 31.63
N SER A 2 16.38 -2.16 31.61
CA SER A 2 16.33 -0.89 32.36
C SER A 2 15.30 0.07 31.74
N PHE A 3 14.62 0.85 32.60
CA PHE A 3 13.53 1.78 32.26
C PHE A 3 13.86 2.71 31.06
N LYS A 4 15.13 3.10 30.93
CA LYS A 4 15.65 3.93 29.83
C LYS A 4 15.68 3.21 28.47
N LYS A 5 15.84 1.88 28.44
CA LYS A 5 15.77 1.07 27.20
C LYS A 5 14.34 0.83 26.73
N ALA A 6 13.36 0.80 27.64
CA ALA A 6 11.95 0.67 27.28
C ALA A 6 11.42 1.95 26.60
N LEU A 7 11.80 3.13 27.12
CA LEU A 7 11.40 4.43 26.56
C LEU A 7 12.02 4.72 25.18
N ALA A 8 13.24 4.23 24.93
CA ALA A 8 13.94 4.39 23.64
C ALA A 8 13.30 3.57 22.50
N ILE A 9 12.60 2.48 22.81
CA ILE A 9 11.85 1.69 21.82
C ILE A 9 10.52 2.38 21.46
N LEU A 10 9.94 3.14 22.41
CA LEU A 10 8.66 3.84 22.25
C LEU A 10 8.76 5.17 21.48
N SER A 11 9.95 5.76 21.34
CA SER A 11 10.15 7.12 20.79
C SER A 11 10.43 7.18 19.28
N LEU A 12 10.37 6.05 18.55
CA LEU A 12 10.73 5.94 17.14
C LEU A 12 9.56 5.89 16.15
N ILE A 13 8.32 5.99 16.61
CA ILE A 13 7.13 5.94 15.73
C ILE A 13 6.32 7.22 15.93
N GLY A 14 6.32 8.08 14.92
CA GLY A 14 5.49 9.28 14.88
C GLY A 14 4.01 8.91 15.01
N VAL A 15 3.40 9.33 16.10
CA VAL A 15 1.98 9.13 16.38
C VAL A 15 1.19 10.09 15.49
N THR A 16 0.74 9.62 14.33
CA THR A 16 -0.40 10.24 13.66
C THR A 16 -1.67 9.77 14.37
N ALA A 17 -2.45 10.73 14.86
CA ALA A 17 -3.67 10.52 15.64
C ALA A 17 -4.70 9.66 14.90
N CYS A 18 -4.71 8.36 15.17
CA CYS A 18 -5.86 7.49 14.96
C CYS A 18 -6.21 6.91 16.33
N SER A 19 -7.42 7.16 16.81
CA SER A 19 -7.84 6.58 18.10
C SER A 19 -7.82 5.05 18.00
N PRO A 20 -7.40 4.34 19.07
CA PRO A 20 -7.51 2.88 19.10
C PRO A 20 -8.92 2.38 18.83
N ALA A 21 -9.96 3.15 19.18
CA ALA A 21 -11.34 2.79 18.91
C ALA A 21 -11.65 2.74 17.41
N ASP A 22 -11.12 3.69 16.61
CA ASP A 22 -11.29 3.71 15.15
C ASP A 22 -10.49 2.61 14.44
N LEU A 23 -9.41 2.14 15.08
CA LEU A 23 -8.62 0.98 14.64
C LEU A 23 -9.35 -0.37 14.85
N TYR A 24 -10.41 -0.42 15.67
CA TYR A 24 -11.18 -1.63 15.94
C TYR A 24 -12.65 -1.58 15.46
N SER A 25 -13.23 -0.40 15.30
CA SER A 25 -14.67 -0.21 15.03
C SER A 25 -15.03 -0.08 13.56
N GLY A 26 -14.07 0.16 12.66
CA GLY A 26 -14.33 0.26 11.24
C GLY A 26 -14.61 -1.12 10.63
N GLU A 27 -15.88 -1.56 10.62
CA GLU A 27 -16.38 -2.60 9.74
C GLU A 27 -16.28 -2.12 8.28
N GLY A 28 -15.06 -2.05 7.75
CA GLY A 28 -14.80 -1.64 6.37
C GLY A 28 -15.27 -2.71 5.39
N SER A 29 -16.50 -2.59 4.91
CA SER A 29 -17.08 -3.53 3.94
C SER A 29 -17.19 -2.88 2.55
N GLY A 30 -16.11 -2.95 1.78
CA GLY A 30 -16.14 -2.78 0.32
C GLY A 30 -16.78 -1.51 -0.19
N GLU A 31 -16.41 -0.38 0.41
CA GLU A 31 -16.90 0.93 -0.01
C GLU A 31 -16.68 1.13 -1.51
N LYS A 32 -17.68 1.73 -2.17
CA LYS A 32 -17.57 2.12 -3.57
C LYS A 32 -16.74 3.40 -3.67
N ILE A 33 -15.86 3.45 -4.66
CA ILE A 33 -15.16 4.66 -5.06
C ILE A 33 -16.20 5.59 -5.71
N ALA A 34 -16.23 6.87 -5.33
CA ALA A 34 -17.23 7.78 -5.88
C ALA A 34 -16.99 8.02 -7.39
N ALA A 35 -18.05 8.22 -8.16
CA ALA A 35 -17.96 8.38 -9.61
C ALA A 35 -17.19 9.64 -10.03
N ASP A 36 -17.18 10.66 -9.18
CA ASP A 36 -16.46 11.93 -9.30
C ASP A 36 -15.06 11.90 -8.66
N THR A 37 -14.57 10.72 -8.25
CA THR A 37 -13.23 10.59 -7.67
C THR A 37 -12.16 10.98 -8.72
N PRO A 38 -11.26 11.92 -8.40
CA PRO A 38 -10.12 12.24 -9.25
C PRO A 38 -9.19 11.04 -9.41
N LEU A 39 -8.76 10.79 -10.64
CA LEU A 39 -7.76 9.77 -10.95
C LEU A 39 -6.36 10.35 -10.89
N VAL A 40 -5.41 9.55 -10.41
CA VAL A 40 -3.99 9.83 -10.68
C VAL A 40 -3.72 9.50 -12.13
N VAL A 41 -3.28 10.52 -12.88
CA VAL A 41 -2.94 10.45 -14.30
C VAL A 41 -1.46 10.75 -14.51
N ALA A 42 -0.97 10.50 -15.71
CA ALA A 42 0.42 10.78 -16.05
C ALA A 42 0.68 12.28 -16.21
N ASP A 43 1.94 12.69 -16.04
CA ASP A 43 2.33 14.09 -16.24
C ASP A 43 1.97 14.57 -17.65
N GLY A 44 1.33 15.74 -17.73
CA GLY A 44 0.85 16.33 -18.98
C GLY A 44 -0.55 15.87 -19.42
N GLN A 45 -1.15 14.89 -18.75
CA GLN A 45 -2.57 14.59 -18.94
C GLN A 45 -3.45 15.55 -18.14
N GLY A 46 -4.62 15.89 -18.69
CA GLY A 46 -5.60 16.75 -18.01
C GLY A 46 -6.23 16.05 -16.80
N PRO A 47 -6.77 16.81 -15.83
CA PRO A 47 -7.54 16.24 -14.71
C PRO A 47 -8.64 15.31 -15.24
N THR A 48 -8.70 14.10 -14.69
CA THR A 48 -9.62 13.05 -15.13
C THR A 48 -10.35 12.47 -13.93
N LEU A 49 -11.64 12.19 -14.08
CA LEU A 49 -12.50 11.59 -13.05
C LEU A 49 -12.81 10.13 -13.37
N MET A 50 -13.13 9.35 -12.34
CA MET A 50 -13.46 7.92 -12.45
C MET A 50 -14.55 7.64 -13.51
N ASN A 51 -15.66 8.39 -13.49
CA ASN A 51 -16.78 8.21 -14.42
C ASN A 51 -16.47 8.53 -15.89
N GLN A 52 -15.36 9.21 -16.17
CA GLN A 52 -14.91 9.45 -17.54
C GLN A 52 -14.17 8.24 -18.12
N VAL A 53 -13.73 7.30 -17.26
CA VAL A 53 -12.90 6.17 -17.67
C VAL A 53 -13.61 4.85 -17.46
N SER A 54 -14.31 4.67 -16.33
CA SER A 54 -14.98 3.42 -16.04
C SER A 54 -16.33 3.60 -15.34
N VAL A 55 -17.19 2.60 -15.49
CA VAL A 55 -18.50 2.51 -14.86
C VAL A 55 -18.71 1.12 -14.27
N GLY A 56 -19.60 1.02 -13.29
CA GLY A 56 -19.75 -0.20 -12.51
C GLY A 56 -18.52 -0.43 -11.62
N GLN A 57 -18.73 -0.99 -10.43
CA GLN A 57 -17.64 -1.39 -9.56
C GLN A 57 -17.97 -2.76 -8.98
N PRO A 58 -16.97 -3.64 -8.81
CA PRO A 58 -17.18 -4.88 -8.11
C PRO A 58 -17.59 -4.58 -6.67
N GLU A 59 -18.60 -5.31 -6.21
CA GLU A 59 -19.02 -5.30 -4.82
C GLU A 59 -18.09 -6.21 -4.01
N LEU A 60 -17.49 -5.67 -2.94
CA LEU A 60 -16.56 -6.40 -2.09
C LEU A 60 -17.11 -6.43 -0.66
N VAL A 61 -18.19 -7.17 -0.42
CA VAL A 61 -18.81 -7.24 0.91
C VAL A 61 -18.31 -8.44 1.71
N SER A 62 -18.17 -8.26 3.02
CA SER A 62 -17.67 -9.29 3.95
C SER A 62 -18.61 -10.50 4.05
N ALA A 63 -19.89 -10.31 3.76
CA ALA A 63 -20.90 -11.36 3.79
C ALA A 63 -20.88 -12.28 2.54
N GLN A 64 -20.22 -11.86 1.46
CA GLN A 64 -20.05 -12.68 0.27
C GLN A 64 -18.75 -13.48 0.37
N LEU A 65 -18.74 -14.69 -0.22
CA LEU A 65 -17.51 -15.46 -0.34
C LEU A 65 -16.49 -14.66 -1.17
N PRO A 66 -15.20 -14.67 -0.78
CA PRO A 66 -14.18 -14.06 -1.59
C PRO A 66 -14.10 -14.75 -2.95
N ALA A 67 -13.57 -14.02 -3.92
CA ALA A 67 -13.03 -14.66 -5.11
C ALA A 67 -11.91 -15.62 -4.74
N VAL A 68 -11.59 -16.57 -5.62
CA VAL A 68 -10.63 -17.63 -5.32
C VAL A 68 -9.26 -17.03 -4.99
N PHE A 69 -8.72 -17.39 -3.82
CA PHE A 69 -7.36 -17.06 -3.45
C PHE A 69 -6.37 -17.90 -4.26
N GLU A 70 -5.49 -17.22 -5.00
CA GLU A 70 -4.35 -17.80 -5.70
C GLU A 70 -3.08 -17.35 -4.97
N THR A 71 -2.42 -18.28 -4.29
CA THR A 71 -1.14 -17.99 -3.65
C THR A 71 -0.04 -17.87 -4.70
N VAL A 72 0.75 -16.81 -4.63
CA VAL A 72 1.92 -16.58 -5.48
C VAL A 72 3.18 -16.68 -4.62
N ASP A 73 4.04 -17.63 -4.97
CA ASP A 73 5.30 -17.84 -4.26
C ASP A 73 6.23 -16.65 -4.46
N ALA A 74 6.78 -16.14 -3.35
CA ALA A 74 7.83 -15.15 -3.42
C ALA A 74 9.11 -15.85 -3.87
N ASP A 75 9.76 -15.34 -4.92
CA ASP A 75 11.02 -15.92 -5.39
C ASP A 75 12.09 -15.73 -4.31
N PRO A 76 12.75 -16.80 -3.81
CA PRO A 76 13.72 -16.71 -2.72
C PRO A 76 15.00 -15.95 -3.12
N ASN A 77 15.25 -15.77 -4.42
CA ASN A 77 16.33 -14.98 -4.98
C ASN A 77 15.84 -13.61 -5.50
N CYS A 78 14.59 -13.26 -5.22
CA CYS A 78 13.99 -11.99 -5.59
C CYS A 78 13.98 -11.72 -7.09
N ARG A 79 13.86 -12.79 -7.89
CA ARG A 79 13.69 -12.67 -9.33
C ARG A 79 12.25 -12.30 -9.62
N MET A 80 12.08 -11.19 -10.32
CA MET A 80 10.78 -10.71 -10.74
C MET A 80 10.57 -11.00 -12.22
N PRO A 81 9.30 -11.17 -12.66
CA PRO A 81 9.01 -11.13 -14.08
C PRO A 81 9.57 -9.82 -14.66
N ARG A 82 10.13 -9.91 -15.86
CA ARG A 82 10.58 -8.73 -16.62
C ARG A 82 9.53 -8.37 -17.67
N PRO A 83 9.35 -7.07 -17.97
CA PRO A 83 8.54 -6.63 -19.08
C PRO A 83 9.05 -7.24 -20.39
N SER A 84 8.14 -7.72 -21.22
CA SER A 84 8.47 -8.10 -22.60
C SER A 84 9.01 -6.90 -23.38
N ARG A 85 9.67 -7.13 -24.52
CA ARG A 85 10.24 -6.06 -25.35
C ARG A 85 9.20 -5.05 -25.83
N ALA A 86 7.97 -5.48 -26.11
CA ALA A 86 6.90 -4.60 -26.56
C ALA A 86 6.20 -3.87 -25.41
N ALA A 87 6.31 -4.35 -24.17
CA ALA A 87 5.55 -3.79 -23.06
C ALA A 87 5.94 -2.35 -22.70
N LYS A 88 4.93 -1.51 -22.47
CA LYS A 88 5.07 -0.21 -21.81
C LYS A 88 5.01 -0.41 -20.29
N VAL A 89 5.77 0.37 -19.52
CA VAL A 89 5.87 0.17 -18.05
C VAL A 89 5.11 1.27 -17.32
N ALA A 90 4.22 0.90 -16.41
CA ALA A 90 3.59 1.84 -15.49
C ALA A 90 4.10 1.61 -14.07
N TYR A 91 4.64 2.66 -13.46
CA TYR A 91 5.02 2.67 -12.06
C TYR A 91 3.94 3.34 -11.22
N VAL A 92 3.23 2.47 -10.52
CA VAL A 92 2.34 2.56 -9.37
C VAL A 92 2.97 2.99 -8.04
N TYR A 93 2.78 4.17 -7.48
CA TYR A 93 3.21 4.39 -6.08
C TYR A 93 2.21 5.15 -5.23
N THR A 94 1.86 4.57 -4.09
CA THR A 94 1.10 5.24 -3.03
C THR A 94 1.73 5.00 -1.66
N TYR A 95 1.59 5.95 -0.74
CA TYR A 95 1.97 5.71 0.65
C TYR A 95 0.85 4.91 1.36
N GLY A 96 -0.38 5.40 1.26
CA GLY A 96 -1.60 4.72 1.69
C GLY A 96 -2.78 5.09 0.80
N GLY A 97 -4.01 4.94 1.28
CA GLY A 97 -5.21 5.29 0.52
C GLY A 97 -6.06 4.11 0.13
N GLY A 98 -6.85 4.27 -0.91
CA GLY A 98 -7.86 3.30 -1.29
C GLY A 98 -9.11 3.33 -0.41
N VAL A 99 -10.02 2.43 -0.70
CA VAL A 99 -11.28 2.21 0.04
C VAL A 99 -11.20 0.90 0.81
N LYS A 100 -11.77 0.83 2.03
CA LYS A 100 -11.62 -0.38 2.86
C LYS A 100 -12.22 -1.62 2.19
N THR A 101 -11.57 -2.77 2.37
CA THR A 101 -12.03 -4.05 1.82
C THR A 101 -12.20 -5.10 2.93
N PRO A 102 -12.96 -6.18 2.67
CA PRO A 102 -13.03 -7.31 3.58
C PRO A 102 -11.77 -8.18 3.62
N LEU A 103 -10.76 -7.90 2.79
CA LEU A 103 -9.50 -8.65 2.83
C LEU A 103 -8.67 -8.18 4.03
N GLN A 104 -8.48 -9.08 4.98
CA GLN A 104 -7.58 -8.96 6.11
C GLN A 104 -6.43 -9.95 5.92
N TYR A 105 -5.26 -9.70 6.50
CA TYR A 105 -4.19 -10.71 6.49
C TYR A 105 -3.19 -10.49 7.62
N ILE A 106 -2.37 -11.51 7.87
CA ILE A 106 -1.18 -11.41 8.73
C ILE A 106 0.07 -11.56 7.87
N ALA A 107 1.05 -10.69 8.07
CA ALA A 107 2.27 -10.65 7.28
C ALA A 107 3.26 -11.78 7.62
N ASP A 108 3.24 -12.33 8.84
CA ASP A 108 4.19 -13.34 9.32
C ASP A 108 3.72 -14.79 9.03
N GLY A 109 3.10 -15.03 7.87
CA GLY A 109 2.78 -16.36 7.33
C GLY A 109 2.31 -17.38 8.36
N ALA A 110 1.03 -17.33 8.74
CA ALA A 110 0.35 -18.28 9.62
C ALA A 110 0.98 -18.55 11.02
N ASP A 111 2.10 -17.92 11.40
CA ASP A 111 2.69 -18.06 12.74
C ASP A 111 1.95 -17.17 13.75
N ALA A 112 0.67 -17.46 13.91
CA ALA A 112 -0.22 -16.81 14.85
C ALA A 112 0.31 -16.85 16.28
N ASP A 113 1.05 -17.92 16.64
CA ASP A 113 1.65 -18.07 17.97
C ASP A 113 2.73 -17.00 18.23
N LYS A 114 3.60 -16.70 17.25
CA LYS A 114 4.57 -15.61 17.38
C LYS A 114 3.89 -14.24 17.48
N ILE A 115 2.82 -14.03 16.72
CA ILE A 115 2.04 -12.78 16.77
C ILE A 115 1.39 -12.64 18.16
N ALA A 116 0.73 -13.70 18.64
CA ALA A 116 0.12 -13.76 19.97
C ALA A 116 1.16 -13.51 21.09
N ALA A 117 2.34 -14.12 20.99
CA ALA A 117 3.43 -13.90 21.94
C ALA A 117 3.91 -12.44 21.95
N ARG A 118 4.05 -11.81 20.77
CA ARG A 118 4.41 -10.38 20.65
C ARG A 118 3.32 -9.47 21.24
N MET A 119 2.05 -9.78 21.02
CA MET A 119 0.91 -9.08 21.61
C MET A 119 0.92 -9.19 23.14
N ALA A 120 1.12 -10.40 23.69
CA ALA A 120 1.18 -10.64 25.12
C ALA A 120 2.35 -9.90 25.78
N MET A 121 3.53 -9.94 25.15
CA MET A 121 4.72 -9.20 25.61
C MET A 121 4.46 -7.70 25.66
N THR A 122 3.88 -7.13 24.59
CA THR A 122 3.59 -5.69 24.52
C THR A 122 2.57 -5.27 25.57
N LYS A 123 1.53 -6.09 25.81
CA LYS A 123 0.53 -5.89 26.86
C LYS A 123 1.16 -5.89 28.25
N GLU A 124 2.09 -6.80 28.51
CA GLU A 124 2.75 -6.89 29.82
C GLU A 124 3.72 -5.72 30.05
N ILE A 125 4.49 -5.31 29.03
CA ILE A 125 5.31 -4.10 29.09
C ILE A 125 4.44 -2.87 29.39
N ALA A 126 3.30 -2.72 28.72
CA ALA A 126 2.41 -1.60 28.94
C ALA A 126 1.82 -1.56 30.36
N LYS A 127 1.49 -2.73 30.93
CA LYS A 127 1.09 -2.85 32.34
C LYS A 127 2.22 -2.48 33.29
N GLN A 128 3.44 -2.94 33.03
CA GLN A 128 4.59 -2.63 33.86
C GLN A 128 4.87 -1.12 33.86
N VAL A 129 4.91 -0.49 32.68
CA VAL A 129 5.08 0.97 32.56
C VAL A 129 3.94 1.72 33.24
N SER A 130 2.71 1.22 33.16
CA SER A 130 1.57 1.82 33.88
C SER A 130 1.65 1.70 35.40
N ARG A 131 2.33 0.66 35.93
CA ARG A 131 2.52 0.44 37.37
C ARG A 131 3.70 1.23 37.95
N GLU A 132 4.79 1.32 37.19
CA GLU A 132 6.05 1.91 37.63
C GLU A 132 6.19 3.39 37.23
N GLY A 133 5.48 3.83 36.19
CA GLY A 133 5.51 5.20 35.67
C GLY A 133 4.40 6.09 36.23
N GLY A 134 4.40 7.35 35.79
CA GLY A 134 3.31 8.29 36.06
C GLY A 134 2.09 8.03 35.18
N PHE A 135 1.04 8.83 35.39
CA PHE A 135 -0.21 8.73 34.64
C PHE A 135 -0.01 8.84 33.12
N ILE A 136 0.86 9.76 32.68
CA ILE A 136 1.13 10.03 31.26
C ILE A 136 1.85 8.85 30.62
N GLU A 137 2.90 8.33 31.27
CA GLU A 137 3.68 7.19 30.77
C GLU A 137 2.80 5.93 30.66
N GLY A 138 1.94 5.69 31.65
CA GLY A 138 0.98 4.60 31.60
C GLY A 138 -0.04 4.76 30.47
N ALA A 139 -0.52 5.97 30.20
CA ALA A 139 -1.45 6.24 29.10
C ALA A 139 -0.80 5.96 27.73
N ILE A 140 0.40 6.50 27.50
CA ILE A 140 1.17 6.27 26.26
C ILE A 140 1.44 4.79 26.05
N ALA A 141 1.83 4.06 27.09
CA ALA A 141 2.14 2.64 26.98
C ALA A 141 0.90 1.79 26.62
N ARG A 142 -0.28 2.13 27.17
CA ARG A 142 -1.55 1.48 26.80
C ARG A 142 -1.94 1.75 25.36
N GLU A 143 -1.75 2.98 24.88
CA GLU A 143 -2.01 3.34 23.50
C GLU A 143 -1.09 2.58 22.53
N PHE A 144 0.21 2.50 22.84
CA PHE A 144 1.16 1.71 22.07
C PHE A 144 0.80 0.22 22.02
N ALA A 145 0.36 -0.38 23.14
CA ALA A 145 -0.10 -1.76 23.14
C ALA A 145 -1.36 -1.97 22.29
N GLY A 146 -2.28 -1.00 22.31
CA GLY A 146 -3.44 -0.97 21.42
C GLY A 146 -3.02 -0.91 19.95
N PHE A 147 -2.10 -0.02 19.61
CA PHE A 147 -1.55 0.12 18.27
C PHE A 147 -0.85 -1.17 17.78
N ALA A 148 0.01 -1.76 18.61
CA ALA A 148 0.70 -3.01 18.29
C ALA A 148 -0.28 -4.18 18.08
N LYS A 149 -1.32 -4.29 18.92
CA LYS A 149 -2.41 -5.25 18.71
C LYS A 149 -3.16 -4.95 17.41
N GLY A 150 -3.45 -3.68 17.13
CA GLY A 150 -4.03 -3.24 15.86
C GLY A 150 -3.25 -3.78 14.67
N ASN A 151 -1.95 -3.52 14.60
CA ASN A 151 -1.10 -3.92 13.47
C ASN A 151 -0.72 -5.42 13.47
N SER A 152 -1.33 -6.22 14.34
CA SER A 152 -1.14 -7.68 14.31
C SER A 152 -1.98 -8.34 13.21
N VAL A 153 -3.03 -7.65 12.74
CA VAL A 153 -3.84 -8.03 11.58
C VAL A 153 -3.97 -6.81 10.68
N GLU A 154 -3.51 -6.93 9.45
CA GLU A 154 -3.64 -5.88 8.44
C GLU A 154 -5.00 -5.94 7.77
N TRP A 155 -5.54 -4.77 7.40
CA TRP A 155 -6.65 -4.67 6.45
C TRP A 155 -6.11 -4.18 5.12
N ALA A 156 -6.55 -4.77 4.01
CA ALA A 156 -6.22 -4.23 2.70
C ALA A 156 -7.22 -3.14 2.32
N THR A 157 -6.73 -2.01 1.82
CA THR A 157 -7.56 -1.02 1.12
C THR A 157 -7.44 -1.21 -0.39
N ARG A 158 -8.53 -1.04 -1.13
CA ARG A 158 -8.59 -1.21 -2.57
C ARG A 158 -8.17 0.06 -3.29
N VAL A 159 -7.29 -0.09 -4.27
CA VAL A 159 -7.01 0.90 -5.29
C VAL A 159 -7.35 0.32 -6.65
N ASP A 160 -8.15 1.03 -7.44
CA ASP A 160 -8.46 0.62 -8.82
C ASP A 160 -7.36 1.10 -9.78
N VAL A 161 -6.77 0.16 -10.52
CA VAL A 161 -5.82 0.43 -11.61
C VAL A 161 -6.54 0.25 -12.93
N LEU A 162 -6.97 1.36 -13.52
CA LEU A 162 -7.72 1.38 -14.77
C LEU A 162 -6.74 1.41 -15.94
N VAL A 163 -6.62 0.33 -16.69
CA VAL A 163 -5.70 0.20 -17.81
C VAL A 163 -6.44 0.35 -19.13
N THR A 164 -6.13 1.43 -19.84
CA THR A 164 -6.76 1.82 -21.10
C THR A 164 -5.79 1.85 -22.27
N GLU A 165 -4.49 1.65 -22.01
CA GLU A 165 -3.50 1.43 -23.06
C GLU A 165 -3.80 0.14 -23.83
N THR A 166 -3.97 0.27 -25.15
CA THR A 166 -4.30 -0.84 -26.06
C THR A 166 -3.28 -1.06 -27.17
N GLU A 167 -2.34 -0.13 -27.40
CA GLU A 167 -1.34 -0.26 -28.48
C GLU A 167 -0.19 -1.19 -28.09
N ALA A 168 0.01 -1.40 -26.79
CA ALA A 168 1.04 -2.27 -26.26
C ALA A 168 0.59 -2.90 -24.93
N PRO A 169 1.08 -4.11 -24.58
CA PRO A 169 0.78 -4.68 -23.28
C PRO A 169 1.46 -3.84 -22.18
N VAL A 170 0.81 -3.75 -21.02
CA VAL A 170 1.28 -2.95 -19.88
C VAL A 170 1.93 -3.86 -18.84
N PHE A 171 3.14 -3.51 -18.46
CA PHE A 171 3.80 -4.08 -17.29
C PHE A 171 3.63 -3.15 -16.09
N LEU A 172 3.00 -3.64 -15.03
CA LEU A 172 2.68 -2.86 -13.84
C LEU A 172 3.74 -3.08 -12.76
N VAL A 173 4.25 -2.00 -12.20
CA VAL A 173 5.05 -2.00 -10.96
C VAL A 173 4.28 -1.23 -9.92
N LEU A 174 3.64 -1.93 -9.00
CA LEU A 174 2.70 -1.41 -8.01
C LEU A 174 3.35 -1.37 -6.65
N THR A 175 3.47 -0.19 -6.07
CA THR A 175 4.25 0.03 -4.85
C THR A 175 3.39 0.70 -3.79
N SER A 176 3.38 0.13 -2.59
CA SER A 176 2.67 0.72 -1.44
C SER A 176 3.46 0.63 -0.15
N TYR A 177 3.28 1.59 0.75
CA TYR A 177 3.72 1.38 2.14
C TYR A 177 2.68 0.52 2.86
N ASN A 178 1.42 0.96 2.87
CA ASN A 178 0.32 0.23 3.51
C ASN A 178 -0.09 -1.05 2.76
N ALA A 179 -0.89 -1.85 3.46
CA ALA A 179 -1.65 -2.96 2.94
C ALA A 179 -2.65 -2.57 1.83
N ILE A 180 -2.37 -2.93 0.57
CA ILE A 180 -3.21 -2.57 -0.58
C ILE A 180 -3.70 -3.81 -1.37
N LEU A 181 -4.99 -3.81 -1.73
CA LEU A 181 -5.56 -4.65 -2.78
C LEU A 181 -5.59 -3.86 -4.08
N TRP A 182 -4.67 -4.17 -5.00
CA TRP A 182 -4.64 -3.57 -6.33
C TRP A 182 -5.68 -4.25 -7.22
N ASN A 183 -6.78 -3.58 -7.52
CA ASN A 183 -7.82 -4.09 -8.40
C ASN A 183 -7.54 -3.66 -9.84
N ILE A 184 -7.10 -4.61 -10.67
CA ILE A 184 -6.75 -4.33 -12.06
C ILE A 184 -8.00 -4.40 -12.93
N GLN A 185 -8.24 -3.34 -13.69
CA GLN A 185 -9.45 -3.19 -14.50
C GLN A 185 -9.04 -2.82 -15.92
N LEU A 186 -9.39 -3.67 -16.90
CA LEU A 186 -8.92 -3.53 -18.27
C LEU A 186 -10.04 -3.01 -19.17
N ALA A 187 -9.75 -1.94 -19.92
CA ALA A 187 -10.56 -1.57 -21.06
C ALA A 187 -10.51 -2.66 -22.14
N PRO A 188 -11.52 -2.73 -23.04
CA PRO A 188 -11.50 -3.67 -24.16
C PRO A 188 -10.21 -3.55 -24.98
N GLY A 189 -9.53 -4.68 -25.20
CA GLY A 189 -8.27 -4.74 -25.95
C GLY A 189 -7.01 -4.42 -25.14
N ALA A 190 -7.11 -3.90 -23.92
CA ALA A 190 -5.96 -3.69 -23.05
C ALA A 190 -5.39 -5.04 -22.56
N GLN A 191 -4.07 -5.12 -22.43
CA GLN A 191 -3.38 -6.35 -22.04
C GLN A 191 -2.36 -6.08 -20.93
N ILE A 192 -2.25 -7.04 -20.00
CA ILE A 192 -1.22 -7.01 -18.95
C ILE A 192 -0.08 -7.96 -19.33
N ASP A 193 1.11 -7.40 -19.47
CA ASP A 193 2.35 -8.14 -19.71
C ASP A 193 2.84 -8.86 -18.46
N GLY A 194 2.69 -8.22 -17.29
CA GLY A 194 3.17 -8.71 -16.01
C GLY A 194 2.90 -7.70 -14.90
N ILE A 195 2.93 -8.17 -13.66
CA ILE A 195 2.70 -7.35 -12.47
C ILE A 195 3.79 -7.63 -11.44
N VAL A 196 4.35 -6.57 -10.89
CA VAL A 196 5.21 -6.59 -9.72
C VAL A 196 4.53 -5.78 -8.64
N VAL A 197 4.34 -6.37 -7.46
CA VAL A 197 3.90 -5.65 -6.27
C VAL A 197 5.06 -5.51 -5.30
N SER A 198 5.29 -4.31 -4.79
CA SER A 198 6.27 -4.00 -3.75
C SER A 198 5.57 -3.34 -2.59
N ALA A 199 5.51 -4.00 -1.43
CA ALA A 199 4.77 -3.49 -0.29
C ALA A 199 5.54 -3.60 1.03
N TYR A 200 5.31 -2.66 1.97
CA TYR A 200 5.92 -2.75 3.31
C TYR A 200 5.09 -3.65 4.21
N GLU A 201 3.77 -3.40 4.28
CA GLU A 201 2.86 -4.18 5.12
C GLU A 201 2.30 -5.43 4.41
N GLY A 202 2.45 -5.52 3.08
CA GLY A 202 1.91 -6.58 2.24
C GLY A 202 1.01 -6.03 1.13
N GLY A 203 0.79 -6.81 0.07
CA GLY A 203 -0.03 -6.38 -1.06
C GLY A 203 -0.72 -7.55 -1.73
N ALA A 204 -1.89 -7.29 -2.29
CA ALA A 204 -2.70 -8.27 -2.99
C ALA A 204 -3.11 -7.73 -4.36
N ILE A 205 -3.49 -8.61 -5.29
CA ILE A 205 -3.98 -8.22 -6.62
C ILE A 205 -5.34 -8.86 -6.85
N ALA A 206 -6.34 -8.05 -7.18
CA ALA A 206 -7.58 -8.49 -7.78
C ALA A 206 -7.48 -8.38 -9.31
N ASN A 207 -8.02 -9.37 -10.02
CA ASN A 207 -8.07 -9.39 -11.50
C ASN A 207 -6.68 -9.25 -12.17
N GLY A 208 -5.65 -9.81 -11.52
CA GLY A 208 -4.28 -9.82 -12.02
C GLY A 208 -4.06 -10.70 -13.26
N THR A 209 -2.80 -10.88 -13.61
CA THR A 209 -2.37 -11.81 -14.68
C THR A 209 -2.11 -13.21 -14.12
N THR A 210 -1.50 -14.11 -14.90
CA THR A 210 -1.10 -15.44 -14.41
C THR A 210 -0.04 -15.34 -13.29
N ALA A 211 -0.04 -16.26 -12.32
CA ALA A 211 0.97 -16.28 -11.26
C ALA A 211 2.42 -16.24 -11.78
N ARG A 212 2.72 -16.88 -12.91
CA ARG A 212 4.05 -16.85 -13.56
C ARG A 212 4.48 -15.44 -14.01
N ARG A 213 3.52 -14.54 -14.25
CA ARG A 213 3.74 -13.15 -14.66
C ARG A 213 3.47 -12.16 -13.53
N THR A 214 3.24 -12.66 -12.31
CA THR A 214 3.09 -11.88 -11.09
C THR A 214 4.29 -12.11 -10.19
N GLY A 215 4.75 -11.08 -9.48
CA GLY A 215 5.69 -11.26 -8.37
C GLY A 215 5.44 -10.26 -7.26
N PHE A 216 5.80 -10.66 -6.04
CA PHE A 216 5.67 -9.85 -4.83
C PHE A 216 7.03 -9.58 -4.19
N MET A 217 7.19 -8.39 -3.63
CA MET A 217 8.40 -7.92 -2.96
C MET A 217 8.05 -7.18 -1.66
N GLY A 218 8.92 -7.32 -0.66
CA GLY A 218 8.90 -6.53 0.57
C GLY A 218 9.75 -5.25 0.45
N PHE A 219 9.56 -4.31 1.36
CA PHE A 219 10.53 -3.23 1.59
C PHE A 219 11.61 -3.65 2.60
N ASP A 220 12.75 -2.97 2.61
CA ASP A 220 13.71 -3.16 3.71
C ASP A 220 13.06 -2.77 5.05
N GLY A 221 13.34 -3.54 6.09
CA GLY A 221 12.67 -3.42 7.39
C GLY A 221 11.24 -3.96 7.45
N SER A 222 10.62 -4.36 6.32
CA SER A 222 9.34 -5.06 6.34
C SER A 222 9.45 -6.38 7.13
N PRO A 223 8.34 -6.89 7.69
CA PRO A 223 8.33 -8.18 8.38
C PRO A 223 8.93 -9.32 7.53
N ASN A 224 8.81 -9.22 6.20
CA ASN A 224 9.26 -10.22 5.22
C ASN A 224 10.49 -9.77 4.42
N ARG A 225 11.65 -9.86 5.09
CA ARG A 225 12.94 -9.23 4.71
C ARG A 225 13.65 -9.79 3.48
N SER A 226 13.10 -10.77 2.77
CA SER A 226 13.87 -11.54 1.78
C SER A 226 14.14 -10.78 0.49
N CYS A 227 13.27 -9.84 0.06
CA CYS A 227 13.39 -9.17 -1.25
C CYS A 227 13.11 -7.68 -1.19
N ARG A 228 14.05 -6.83 -1.68
CA ARG A 228 14.10 -5.38 -1.42
C ARG A 228 14.04 -4.48 -2.66
N LEU A 229 13.25 -3.41 -2.56
CA LEU A 229 13.31 -2.21 -3.40
C LEU A 229 13.64 -1.01 -2.52
N ASP A 230 14.74 -0.30 -2.80
CA ASP A 230 15.05 0.97 -2.13
C ASP A 230 14.36 2.10 -2.92
N GLY A 231 13.06 2.32 -2.69
CA GLY A 231 12.25 3.29 -3.43
C GLY A 231 11.71 4.41 -2.54
N ARG A 232 11.73 5.66 -3.04
CA ARG A 232 11.27 6.86 -2.29
C ARG A 232 10.01 7.54 -2.87
N GLY A 233 9.22 6.88 -3.71
CA GLY A 233 8.06 7.49 -4.39
C GLY A 233 8.48 8.60 -5.39
N LYS A 234 7.54 9.34 -6.01
CA LYS A 234 7.92 10.39 -7.02
C LYS A 234 8.88 11.39 -6.42
N PRO A 235 9.89 11.82 -7.17
CA PRO A 235 10.63 13.02 -6.86
C PRO A 235 9.70 14.24 -6.93
N VAL A 236 9.55 14.96 -5.82
CA VAL A 236 8.84 16.25 -5.75
C VAL A 236 9.89 17.38 -5.73
N PRO A 237 9.88 18.32 -6.69
CA PRO A 237 10.82 19.43 -6.70
C PRO A 237 10.76 20.25 -5.41
N SER A 238 11.88 20.79 -4.96
CA SER A 238 11.91 21.54 -3.70
C SER A 238 11.03 22.79 -3.75
N GLU A 239 10.89 23.43 -4.92
CA GLU A 239 10.04 24.59 -5.14
C GLU A 239 8.58 24.28 -4.81
N VAL A 240 8.11 23.10 -5.21
CA VAL A 240 6.75 22.61 -4.93
C VAL A 240 6.57 22.35 -3.44
N ARG A 241 7.56 21.73 -2.79
CA ARG A 241 7.54 21.48 -1.34
C ARG A 241 7.52 22.79 -0.55
N ILE A 242 8.30 23.78 -0.96
CA ILE A 242 8.34 25.11 -0.35
C ILE A 242 7.00 25.81 -0.52
N ALA A 243 6.38 25.74 -1.69
CA ALA A 243 5.05 26.32 -1.93
C ALA A 243 4.00 25.73 -0.99
N GLY A 244 3.93 24.40 -0.87
CA GLY A 244 3.01 23.73 0.06
C GLY A 244 3.30 24.04 1.53
N ALA A 245 4.58 24.11 1.92
CA ALA A 245 4.95 24.50 3.29
C ALA A 245 4.53 25.94 3.64
N LYS A 246 4.63 26.86 2.67
CA LYS A 246 4.17 28.25 2.84
C LYS A 246 2.66 28.39 2.88
N GLU A 247 1.93 27.52 2.19
CA GLU A 247 0.46 27.46 2.28
C GLU A 247 0.01 27.08 3.70
N LEU A 248 0.70 26.12 4.33
CA LEU A 248 0.41 25.70 5.71
C LEU A 248 0.95 26.69 6.76
N ASN A 249 2.10 27.32 6.50
CA ASN A 249 2.72 28.30 7.36
C ASN A 249 3.34 29.43 6.52
N PRO A 250 2.66 30.58 6.36
CA PRO A 250 3.16 31.69 5.54
C PRO A 250 4.54 32.22 5.95
N ALA A 251 4.94 32.04 7.21
CA ALA A 251 6.24 32.45 7.74
C ALA A 251 7.34 31.36 7.59
N PHE A 252 7.06 30.25 6.92
CA PHE A 252 8.03 29.17 6.70
C PHE A 252 9.29 29.66 5.98
N ASP A 253 10.45 29.53 6.64
CA ASP A 253 11.76 29.78 6.06
C ASP A 253 12.36 28.50 5.44
N PRO A 254 12.52 28.44 4.12
CA PRO A 254 13.06 27.26 3.45
C PRO A 254 14.58 27.12 3.55
N SER A 255 15.31 28.11 4.10
CA SER A 255 16.79 28.16 4.09
C SER A 255 17.44 26.88 4.66
N GLY A 256 16.93 26.37 5.79
CA GLY A 256 17.41 25.14 6.43
C GLY A 256 16.94 23.84 5.77
N TYR A 257 16.06 23.89 4.77
CA TYR A 257 15.41 22.72 4.17
C TYR A 257 15.75 22.52 2.70
N LYS A 258 15.98 23.61 1.95
CA LYS A 258 16.06 23.56 0.49
C LYS A 258 17.15 22.62 -0.03
N GLU A 259 18.36 22.71 0.50
CA GLU A 259 19.47 21.86 0.05
C GLU A 259 19.20 20.36 0.27
N ARG A 260 18.64 20.01 1.45
CA ARG A 260 18.25 18.63 1.76
C ARG A 260 17.14 18.15 0.83
N TRP A 261 16.11 18.95 0.60
CA TRP A 261 15.02 18.59 -0.31
C TRP A 261 15.48 18.48 -1.77
N ASP A 262 16.43 19.31 -2.21
CA ASP A 262 17.05 19.19 -3.53
C ASP A 262 17.90 17.91 -3.65
N ALA A 263 18.60 17.51 -2.58
CA ALA A 263 19.31 16.24 -2.54
C ALA A 263 18.37 15.03 -2.58
N GLU A 264 17.29 15.05 -1.78
CA GLU A 264 16.24 14.02 -1.80
C GLU A 264 15.57 13.92 -3.17
N TYR A 265 15.29 15.06 -3.82
CA TYR A 265 14.74 15.10 -5.17
C TYR A 265 15.68 14.42 -6.18
N ARG A 266 16.98 14.73 -6.15
CA ARG A 266 17.99 14.10 -7.01
C ARG A 266 18.10 12.59 -6.76
N GLU A 267 18.07 12.18 -5.50
CA GLU A 267 18.11 10.77 -5.12
C GLU A 267 16.86 10.02 -5.61
N ALA A 268 15.67 10.60 -5.44
CA ALA A 268 14.44 10.01 -5.95
C ALA A 268 14.40 9.97 -7.48
N GLN A 269 14.92 10.99 -8.19
CA GLN A 269 15.08 10.95 -9.64
C GLN A 269 16.00 9.80 -10.09
N LYS A 270 17.10 9.58 -9.36
CA LYS A 270 18.02 8.47 -9.63
C LYS A 270 17.31 7.13 -9.52
N PHE A 271 16.44 6.93 -8.54
CA PHE A 271 15.66 5.70 -8.41
C PHE A 271 14.89 5.38 -9.71
N PHE A 272 14.16 6.34 -10.28
CA PHE A 272 13.38 6.09 -11.51
C PHE A 272 14.23 5.96 -12.76
N ALA A 273 15.24 6.83 -12.91
CA ALA A 273 16.07 6.87 -14.10
C ALA A 273 17.06 5.69 -14.18
N VAL A 274 17.53 5.20 -13.03
CA VAL A 274 18.63 4.24 -12.91
C VAL A 274 18.18 2.96 -12.22
N ASP A 275 17.80 3.03 -10.95
CA ASP A 275 17.71 1.84 -10.09
C ASP A 275 16.51 0.95 -10.48
N LEU A 276 15.35 1.55 -10.73
CA LEU A 276 14.16 0.86 -11.22
C LEU A 276 14.42 0.23 -12.59
N ARG A 277 15.06 0.97 -13.49
CA ARG A 277 15.45 0.46 -14.81
C ARG A 277 16.44 -0.71 -14.70
N GLN A 278 17.39 -0.68 -13.77
CA GLN A 278 18.32 -1.79 -13.56
C GLN A 278 17.60 -3.04 -13.05
N LYS A 279 16.61 -2.90 -12.16
CA LYS A 279 15.84 -4.03 -11.62
C LYS A 279 14.86 -4.61 -12.63
N ILE A 280 14.05 -3.77 -13.27
CA ILE A 280 12.95 -4.17 -14.15
C ILE A 280 13.41 -4.28 -15.61
N GLY A 281 14.50 -3.62 -16.00
CA GLY A 281 15.05 -3.65 -17.37
C GLY A 281 14.53 -2.56 -18.31
N LYS A 282 13.58 -1.74 -17.86
CA LYS A 282 12.97 -0.65 -18.64
C LYS A 282 12.66 0.56 -17.76
N ALA A 283 12.77 1.75 -18.35
CA ALA A 283 12.27 2.97 -17.71
C ALA A 283 10.73 3.01 -17.77
N PRO A 284 10.07 3.60 -16.76
CA PRO A 284 8.62 3.74 -16.76
C PRO A 284 8.15 4.71 -17.86
N THR A 285 7.16 4.27 -18.63
CA THR A 285 6.38 5.12 -19.54
C THR A 285 5.45 6.04 -18.74
N TRP A 286 4.86 5.50 -17.67
CA TRP A 286 3.99 6.25 -16.76
C TRP A 286 4.55 6.21 -15.34
N LEU A 287 4.70 7.38 -14.73
CA LEU A 287 5.00 7.56 -13.32
C LEU A 287 3.74 8.07 -12.62
N LEU A 288 2.97 7.15 -12.05
CA LEU A 288 1.66 7.40 -11.44
C LEU A 288 1.81 7.35 -9.93
N ASN A 289 1.72 8.50 -9.31
CA ASN A 289 1.74 8.63 -7.87
C ASN A 289 1.10 9.95 -7.47
N ASP A 290 0.69 10.02 -6.22
CA ASP A 290 0.12 11.23 -5.65
C ASP A 290 1.02 11.78 -4.55
N ALA A 291 2.25 12.15 -4.92
CA ALA A 291 3.22 12.70 -3.98
C ALA A 291 2.80 14.07 -3.38
N ARG A 292 1.61 14.60 -3.73
CA ARG A 292 1.06 15.86 -3.20
C ARG A 292 -0.20 15.66 -2.33
N GLY A 293 -1.00 14.61 -2.54
CA GLY A 293 -2.26 14.36 -1.81
C GLY A 293 -2.22 13.23 -0.78
N GLY A 294 -1.11 12.48 -0.68
CA GLY A 294 -0.87 11.49 0.40
C GLY A 294 -1.59 10.15 0.24
N SER A 295 -2.68 10.09 -0.54
CA SER A 295 -3.44 8.88 -0.82
C SER A 295 -4.39 9.05 -2.00
N PHE A 296 -4.55 8.02 -2.83
CA PHE A 296 -5.56 7.99 -3.89
C PHE A 296 -6.36 6.69 -3.87
N GLN A 297 -7.50 6.69 -4.56
CA GLN A 297 -8.38 5.53 -4.67
C GLN A 297 -8.30 4.86 -6.05
N ALA A 298 -7.86 5.58 -7.08
CA ALA A 298 -7.77 5.04 -8.42
C ALA A 298 -6.71 5.75 -9.29
N VAL A 299 -6.19 5.02 -10.27
CA VAL A 299 -5.20 5.52 -11.25
C VAL A 299 -5.59 5.14 -12.66
N LEU A 300 -5.19 5.97 -13.62
CA LEU A 300 -5.33 5.71 -15.05
C LEU A 300 -3.97 5.37 -15.67
N VAL A 301 -3.90 4.20 -16.32
CA VAL A 301 -2.75 3.75 -17.10
C VAL A 301 -3.10 3.75 -18.58
N GLY A 302 -2.73 4.82 -19.27
CA GLY A 302 -3.04 5.03 -20.68
C GLY A 302 -3.81 6.33 -20.92
N PRO A 303 -4.34 6.53 -22.14
CA PRO A 303 -5.19 7.68 -22.45
C PRO A 303 -6.59 7.54 -21.83
N VAL A 304 -7.30 8.66 -21.66
CA VAL A 304 -8.74 8.63 -21.33
C VAL A 304 -9.47 7.98 -22.52
N PRO A 305 -10.30 6.94 -22.30
CA PRO A 305 -11.01 6.29 -23.39
C PRO A 305 -12.11 7.21 -23.92
N SER A 306 -12.50 7.02 -25.18
CA SER A 306 -13.61 7.80 -25.78
C SER A 306 -14.95 7.53 -25.09
N GLU A 307 -15.12 6.33 -24.53
CA GLU A 307 -16.27 5.92 -23.75
C GLU A 307 -15.82 5.18 -22.48
N PRO A 308 -16.47 5.37 -21.32
CA PRO A 308 -16.15 4.64 -20.11
C PRO A 308 -16.38 3.13 -20.27
N PHE A 309 -15.43 2.31 -19.82
CA PHE A 309 -15.58 0.85 -19.86
C PHE A 309 -16.23 0.29 -18.58
N ALA A 310 -16.94 -0.83 -18.69
CA ALA A 310 -17.49 -1.51 -17.53
C ALA A 310 -16.39 -2.22 -16.74
N GLN A 311 -16.28 -1.95 -15.45
CA GLN A 311 -15.38 -2.71 -14.58
C GLN A 311 -15.81 -4.19 -14.49
N GLN A 312 -14.82 -5.05 -14.39
CA GLN A 312 -14.91 -6.49 -14.34
C GLN A 312 -15.14 -6.98 -12.90
N PRO A 313 -15.96 -8.03 -12.69
CA PRO A 313 -16.11 -8.65 -11.37
C PRO A 313 -14.77 -9.18 -10.87
N VAL A 314 -14.56 -9.19 -9.55
CA VAL A 314 -13.37 -9.81 -8.96
C VAL A 314 -13.56 -11.31 -8.93
N THR A 315 -12.84 -12.03 -9.79
CA THR A 315 -12.93 -13.49 -9.90
C THR A 315 -11.76 -14.22 -9.26
N ARG A 316 -10.69 -13.48 -8.94
CA ARG A 316 -9.47 -14.03 -8.37
C ARG A 316 -8.74 -13.00 -7.52
N LEU A 317 -8.15 -13.46 -6.43
CA LEU A 317 -7.29 -12.68 -5.53
C LEU A 317 -5.92 -13.33 -5.45
N GLN A 318 -4.89 -12.69 -6.01
CA GLN A 318 -3.51 -13.13 -5.88
C GLN A 318 -2.91 -12.59 -4.59
N ILE A 319 -2.39 -13.51 -3.78
CA ILE A 319 -1.89 -13.24 -2.44
C ILE A 319 -0.45 -13.77 -2.34
N PRO A 320 0.51 -13.01 -1.80
CA PRO A 320 1.86 -13.52 -1.60
C PRO A 320 1.88 -14.70 -0.62
N SER A 321 2.67 -15.73 -0.91
CA SER A 321 2.88 -16.92 -0.07
C SER A 321 3.26 -16.66 1.38
N TYR A 322 3.88 -15.51 1.67
CA TYR A 322 4.27 -15.15 3.03
C TYR A 322 3.15 -14.51 3.85
N VAL A 323 1.96 -14.23 3.28
CA VAL A 323 0.82 -13.73 4.05
C VAL A 323 -0.28 -14.78 4.17
N ALA A 324 -0.95 -14.82 5.31
CA ALA A 324 -2.16 -15.63 5.49
C ALA A 324 -3.40 -14.73 5.35
N PRO A 325 -4.22 -14.91 4.29
CA PRO A 325 -5.38 -14.06 4.05
C PRO A 325 -6.61 -14.53 4.85
N TYR A 326 -7.49 -13.58 5.13
CA TYR A 326 -8.83 -13.81 5.66
C TYR A 326 -9.79 -12.85 4.97
N TRP A 327 -10.94 -13.35 4.53
CA TRP A 327 -12.01 -12.51 4.00
C TRP A 327 -13.13 -12.38 5.04
N GLY A 328 -13.44 -11.16 5.44
CA GLY A 328 -14.50 -10.88 6.40
C GLY A 328 -14.26 -9.61 7.19
N THR A 329 -14.71 -9.60 8.44
CA THR A 329 -14.49 -8.47 9.34
C THR A 329 -13.15 -8.60 10.07
N ARG A 330 -12.59 -7.47 10.52
CA ARG A 330 -11.37 -7.46 11.33
C ARG A 330 -11.52 -8.32 12.58
N LYS A 331 -12.64 -8.20 13.30
CA LYS A 331 -12.96 -9.07 14.45
C LYS A 331 -12.94 -10.56 14.08
N GLY A 332 -13.56 -10.90 12.94
CA GLY A 332 -13.53 -12.25 12.39
C GLY A 332 -12.12 -12.76 12.12
N ALA A 333 -11.23 -11.89 11.62
CA ALA A 333 -9.82 -12.22 11.39
C ALA A 333 -9.07 -12.50 12.70
N PHE A 334 -9.21 -11.64 13.73
CA PHE A 334 -8.59 -11.89 15.04
C PHE A 334 -9.03 -13.24 15.64
N LYS A 335 -10.31 -13.58 15.53
CA LYS A 335 -10.83 -14.89 15.96
C LYS A 335 -10.25 -16.03 15.12
N TYR A 336 -10.27 -15.89 13.80
CA TYR A 336 -9.78 -16.89 12.85
C TYR A 336 -8.30 -17.22 13.10
N PHE A 337 -7.48 -16.21 13.38
CA PHE A 337 -6.06 -16.37 13.67
C PHE A 337 -5.77 -16.69 15.15
N GLY A 338 -6.78 -16.87 16.01
CA GLY A 338 -6.56 -17.19 17.43
C GLY A 338 -5.89 -16.08 18.25
N LEU A 339 -6.06 -14.82 17.84
CA LEU A 339 -5.45 -13.62 18.45
C LEU A 339 -6.39 -12.91 19.44
N GLU A 340 -7.57 -13.49 19.71
CA GLU A 340 -8.51 -12.96 20.72
C GLU A 340 -7.96 -13.24 22.13
N SER A 341 -7.51 -12.17 22.80
CA SER A 341 -7.13 -12.13 24.22
C SER A 341 -7.83 -11.01 24.96
#